data_AF-A0AAW9JHB9-F1
#
_entry.id   AF-A0AAW9JHB9-F1
#
_cell.length_a   1.000
_cell.length_b   1.000
_cell.length_c   1.000
_cell.angle_alpha   90.00
_cell.angle_beta   90.00
_cell.angle_gamma   90.00
#
_symmetry.space_group_name_H-M   'P 1'
#
loop_
_entity.id
_entity.type
_entity.pdbx_description
1 polymer ?
#
loop_
_entity_poly.entity_id
_entity_poly.type
_entity_poly.pdbx_seq_one_letter_code
_entity_poly.pdbx_strand_id
1 'polypeptide(L)'
;MAVFTSAYSNFRMAYLFTKQKTEYFQEPHALFFQEVNGVFHTMVYDNMRVAVKKFSGNKKEPTEALVKLSLYYGFHYRFCNPARGNEKGHVERSVEVVRRKAFAYQDTFKTLQEANKYLHEICLQLNQKPRKSHQQMTPNELLYTEQVYVFIVPPPFDAARILNGRVNKYSTTLTILLTQKNL
;
A
#
# COMPACT_ATOMS: atom_id res chain seq x y z
N MET A 1 3.68 6.57 6.62
CA MET A 1 3.37 5.13 6.75
C MET A 1 2.20 4.81 5.84
N ALA A 2 2.36 3.85 4.94
CA ALA A 2 1.25 3.25 4.19
C ALA A 2 0.84 1.98 4.91
N VAL A 3 -0.47 1.71 5.02
CA VAL A 3 -1.01 0.49 5.65
C VAL A 3 -2.05 -0.12 4.73
N PHE A 4 -1.92 -1.41 4.47
CA PHE A 4 -2.90 -2.21 3.76
C PHE A 4 -3.53 -3.20 4.72
N THR A 5 -4.83 -3.43 4.54
CA THR A 5 -5.55 -4.46 5.26
C THR A 5 -6.52 -5.15 4.32
N SER A 6 -6.57 -6.48 4.33
CA SER A 6 -7.64 -7.22 3.68
C SER A 6 -8.92 -7.12 4.51
N ALA A 7 -10.07 -7.07 3.84
CA ALA A 7 -11.35 -6.87 4.51
C ALA A 7 -11.81 -8.12 5.27
N TYR A 8 -11.55 -9.32 4.72
CA TYR A 8 -12.01 -10.58 5.30
C TYR A 8 -10.93 -11.22 6.19
N SER A 9 -9.73 -11.49 5.67
CA SER A 9 -8.67 -12.08 6.48
C SER A 9 -8.10 -11.14 7.55
N ASN A 10 -8.26 -9.82 7.38
CA ASN A 10 -7.73 -8.80 8.28
C ASN A 10 -6.19 -8.88 8.39
N PHE A 11 -5.57 -9.41 7.33
CA PHE A 11 -4.14 -9.46 7.10
C PHE A 11 -3.65 -8.02 6.87
N ARG A 12 -2.58 -7.63 7.56
CA ARG A 12 -2.09 -6.26 7.54
C ARG A 12 -0.63 -6.19 7.16
N MET A 13 -0.30 -5.24 6.31
CA MET A 13 1.08 -4.87 6.02
C MET A 13 1.23 -3.37 6.05
N ALA A 14 2.42 -2.91 6.46
CA ALA A 14 2.71 -1.50 6.53
C ALA A 14 4.14 -1.19 6.11
N TYR A 15 4.31 -0.01 5.53
CA TYR A 15 5.57 0.46 4.96
C TYR A 15 5.84 1.91 5.37
N LEU A 16 7.07 2.21 5.76
CA LEU A 16 7.54 3.55 6.09
C LEU A 16 8.26 4.16 4.91
N PHE A 17 7.95 5.44 4.68
CA PHE A 17 8.56 6.26 3.64
C PHE A 17 8.86 7.63 4.23
N THR A 18 9.94 8.26 3.78
CA THR A 18 10.42 9.55 4.29
C THR A 18 9.69 10.75 3.69
N LYS A 19 9.01 10.59 2.55
CA LYS A 19 8.32 11.69 1.86
C LYS A 19 6.93 11.26 1.39
N GLN A 20 6.03 12.23 1.27
CA GLN A 20 4.69 12.06 0.68
C GLN A 20 4.70 12.59 -0.77
N LYS A 21 5.30 11.83 -1.68
CA LYS A 21 5.24 12.09 -3.14
C LYS A 21 4.55 10.91 -3.84
N THR A 22 4.25 11.08 -5.12
CA THR A 22 3.52 10.11 -5.94
C THR A 22 4.15 8.72 -5.96
N GLU A 23 5.48 8.65 -5.97
CA GLU A 23 6.25 7.40 -5.96
C GLU A 23 5.95 6.59 -4.69
N TYR A 24 5.81 7.27 -3.55
CA TYR A 24 5.45 6.68 -2.26
C TYR A 24 3.98 6.31 -2.12
N PHE A 25 3.16 6.62 -3.14
CA PHE A 25 1.83 6.04 -3.27
C PHE A 25 1.89 4.74 -4.09
N GLN A 26 2.78 4.64 -5.09
CA GLN A 26 2.83 3.50 -6.00
C GLN A 26 3.63 2.30 -5.47
N GLU A 27 4.83 2.57 -4.95
CA GLU A 27 5.72 1.57 -4.36
C GLU A 27 5.05 0.69 -3.29
N PRO A 28 4.30 1.23 -2.31
CA PRO A 28 3.63 0.39 -1.32
C PRO A 28 2.61 -0.60 -1.92
N HIS A 29 1.97 -0.27 -3.04
CA HIS A 29 1.04 -1.19 -3.71
C HIS A 29 1.80 -2.34 -4.35
N ALA A 30 2.92 -2.05 -5.03
CA ALA A 30 3.76 -3.07 -5.63
C ALA A 30 4.28 -4.04 -4.57
N LEU A 31 4.81 -3.52 -3.46
CA LEU A 31 5.27 -4.34 -2.34
C LEU A 31 4.14 -5.17 -1.73
N PHE A 32 2.96 -4.58 -1.52
CA PHE A 32 1.83 -5.29 -0.92
C PHE A 32 1.33 -6.43 -1.81
N PHE A 33 1.14 -6.20 -3.11
CA PHE A 33 0.68 -7.24 -4.03
C PHE A 33 1.69 -8.37 -4.21
N GLN A 34 2.99 -8.07 -4.11
CA GLN A 34 4.02 -9.10 -4.05
C GLN A 34 3.91 -9.92 -2.75
N GLU A 35 3.74 -9.26 -1.60
CA GLU A 35 3.64 -9.92 -0.29
C GLU A 35 2.45 -10.90 -0.22
N VAL A 36 1.28 -10.48 -0.72
CA VAL A 36 0.08 -11.34 -0.75
C VAL A 36 0.02 -12.24 -1.99
N ASN A 37 1.02 -12.17 -2.87
CA ASN A 37 1.10 -12.90 -4.13
C ASN A 37 -0.18 -12.79 -5.00
N GLY A 38 -0.82 -11.62 -5.00
CA GLY A 38 -2.11 -11.43 -5.66
C GLY A 38 -2.61 -9.99 -5.63
N VAL A 39 -3.61 -9.72 -6.47
CA VAL A 39 -4.25 -8.39 -6.54
C VAL A 39 -5.73 -8.51 -6.18
N PHE A 40 -6.15 -7.75 -5.16
CA PHE A 40 -7.56 -7.68 -4.77
C PHE A 40 -8.40 -6.98 -5.84
N HIS A 41 -9.61 -7.47 -6.07
CA HIS A 41 -10.55 -6.90 -7.05
C HIS A 41 -10.90 -5.43 -6.79
N THR A 42 -10.95 -5.01 -5.53
CA THR A 42 -11.33 -3.64 -5.17
C THR A 42 -10.45 -3.10 -4.05
N MET A 43 -9.81 -1.96 -4.32
CA MET A 43 -9.04 -1.20 -3.36
C MET A 43 -9.88 -0.04 -2.80
N VAL A 44 -9.86 0.13 -1.48
CA VAL A 44 -10.61 1.19 -0.80
C VAL A 44 -9.63 2.21 -0.23
N TYR A 45 -9.79 3.47 -0.62
CA TYR A 45 -8.90 4.56 -0.21
C TYR A 45 -9.63 5.58 0.67
N ASP A 46 -8.92 6.12 1.65
CA ASP A 46 -9.36 7.33 2.33
C ASP A 46 -9.24 8.55 1.39
N ASN A 47 -9.85 9.68 1.76
CA ASN A 47 -9.91 10.92 0.98
C ASN A 47 -8.59 11.71 1.00
N MET A 48 -7.46 11.02 0.98
CA MET A 48 -6.13 11.61 0.97
C MET A 48 -5.81 12.24 -0.39
N ARG A 49 -5.14 13.40 -0.39
CA ARG A 49 -4.79 14.16 -1.60
C ARG A 49 -3.92 13.39 -2.60
N VAL A 50 -3.20 12.37 -2.14
CA VAL A 50 -2.38 11.50 -3.01
C VAL A 50 -3.21 10.52 -3.84
N ALA A 51 -4.44 10.21 -3.39
CA ALA A 51 -5.39 9.35 -4.09
C ALA A 51 -6.50 10.17 -4.78
N VAL A 52 -6.86 11.35 -4.24
CA VAL A 52 -7.90 12.25 -4.76
C VAL A 52 -7.27 13.56 -5.26
N LYS A 53 -7.36 13.82 -6.57
CA LYS A 53 -6.82 15.01 -7.25
C LYS A 53 -7.65 16.26 -6.99
N LYS A 54 -8.98 16.15 -7.12
CA LYS A 54 -9.94 17.25 -6.97
C LYS A 54 -11.28 16.74 -6.44
N PHE A 55 -11.97 17.61 -5.72
CA PHE A 55 -13.39 17.46 -5.41
C PHE A 55 -14.17 18.30 -6.43
N SER A 56 -14.95 17.65 -7.30
CA SER A 56 -15.85 18.31 -8.23
C SER A 56 -17.28 18.04 -7.77
N GLY A 57 -17.78 18.89 -6.87
CA GLY A 57 -19.05 18.67 -6.16
C GLY A 57 -19.03 17.37 -5.34
N ASN A 58 -19.97 16.46 -5.62
CA ASN A 58 -20.07 15.14 -4.97
C ASN A 58 -19.18 14.06 -5.59
N LYS A 59 -18.48 14.34 -6.71
CA LYS A 59 -17.61 13.37 -7.38
C LYS A 59 -16.15 13.63 -7.03
N LYS A 60 -15.46 12.56 -6.62
CA LYS A 60 -14.03 12.57 -6.29
C LYS A 60 -13.25 12.15 -7.52
N GLU A 61 -12.32 12.98 -7.97
CA GLU A 61 -11.46 12.65 -9.10
C GLU A 61 -10.19 11.94 -8.61
N PRO A 62 -9.87 10.73 -9.10
CA PRO A 62 -8.64 10.04 -8.74
C PRO A 62 -7.41 10.76 -9.28
N THR A 63 -6.27 10.59 -8.62
CA THR A 63 -4.97 11.01 -9.17
C THR A 63 -4.57 10.13 -10.35
N GLU A 64 -3.74 10.68 -11.25
CA GLU A 64 -3.21 9.93 -12.40
C GLU A 64 -2.44 8.67 -11.95
N ALA A 65 -1.77 8.75 -10.80
CA ALA A 65 -1.05 7.63 -10.22
C ALA A 65 -1.95 6.47 -9.81
N LEU A 66 -3.11 6.77 -9.20
CA LEU A 66 -4.11 5.75 -8.85
C LEU A 66 -4.70 5.11 -10.11
N VAL A 67 -5.02 5.93 -11.13
CA VAL A 67 -5.54 5.41 -12.41
C VAL A 67 -4.51 4.49 -13.07
N LYS A 68 -3.23 4.86 -13.11
CA LYS A 68 -2.16 4.01 -13.66
C LYS A 68 -2.03 2.68 -12.94
N LEU A 69 -2.04 2.68 -11.60
CA LEU A 69 -2.00 1.43 -10.82
C LEU A 69 -3.21 0.55 -11.09
N SER A 70 -4.41 1.12 -11.10
CA SER A 70 -5.66 0.40 -11.37
C SER A 70 -5.65 -0.24 -12.76
N LEU A 71 -5.14 0.46 -13.77
CA LEU A 71 -5.01 -0.09 -15.13
C LEU A 71 -3.94 -1.19 -15.21
N TYR A 72 -2.80 -1.02 -14.53
CA TYR A 72 -1.70 -1.99 -14.57
C TYR A 72 -2.03 -3.29 -13.84
N TYR A 73 -2.61 -3.19 -12.66
CA TYR A 73 -2.96 -4.33 -11.80
C TYR A 73 -4.38 -4.85 -12.02
N GLY A 74 -5.24 -4.12 -12.73
CA GLY A 74 -6.61 -4.53 -13.06
C GLY A 74 -7.62 -4.37 -11.91
N PHE A 75 -7.25 -3.76 -10.77
CA PHE A 75 -8.18 -3.58 -9.66
C PHE A 75 -9.12 -2.39 -9.88
N HIS A 76 -10.34 -2.48 -9.35
CA HIS A 76 -11.24 -1.33 -9.20
C HIS A 76 -10.89 -0.55 -7.92
N TYR A 77 -11.19 0.74 -7.89
CA TYR A 77 -10.98 1.55 -6.69
C TYR A 77 -12.25 2.29 -6.28
N ARG A 78 -12.40 2.51 -4.97
CA ARG A 78 -13.42 3.39 -4.41
C ARG A 78 -12.85 4.23 -3.28
N PHE A 79 -13.44 5.38 -3.06
CA PHE A 79 -13.10 6.26 -1.94
C PHE A 79 -14.10 6.08 -0.80
N CYS A 80 -13.63 6.12 0.44
CA CYS A 80 -14.47 6.03 1.62
C CYS A 80 -15.60 7.08 1.58
N ASN A 81 -16.85 6.63 1.66
CA ASN A 81 -18.01 7.50 1.78
C ASN A 81 -18.14 8.00 3.22
N PRO A 82 -18.42 9.30 3.45
CA PRO A 82 -18.60 9.83 4.81
C PRO A 82 -19.65 9.08 5.63
N ALA A 83 -20.69 8.56 4.96
CA ALA A 83 -21.82 7.87 5.57
C ALA A 83 -21.61 6.35 5.84
N ARG A 84 -20.46 5.77 5.47
CA ARG A 84 -20.14 4.35 5.74
C ARG A 84 -18.97 4.23 6.72
N GLY A 85 -19.26 4.47 7.99
CA GLY A 85 -18.29 4.40 9.08
C GLY A 85 -17.61 3.03 9.24
N ASN A 86 -18.25 1.94 8.80
CA ASN A 86 -17.71 0.59 8.98
C ASN A 86 -16.40 0.36 8.21
N GLU A 87 -16.35 0.76 6.94
CA GLU A 87 -15.14 0.56 6.10
C GLU A 87 -14.03 1.54 6.48
N LYS A 88 -14.40 2.81 6.68
CA LYS A 88 -13.46 3.84 7.13
C LYS A 88 -12.86 3.49 8.49
N GLY A 89 -13.71 3.07 9.43
CA GLY A 89 -13.30 2.63 10.76
C GLY A 89 -12.42 1.38 10.73
N HIS A 90 -12.61 0.47 9.77
CA HIS A 90 -11.73 -0.69 9.62
C HIS A 90 -10.30 -0.32 9.21
N VAL A 91 -10.17 0.60 8.25
CA VAL A 91 -8.85 1.10 7.80
C VAL A 91 -8.19 1.94 8.90
N GLU A 92 -8.91 2.90 9.49
CA GLU A 92 -8.39 3.76 10.56
C GLU A 92 -7.93 2.94 11.77
N ARG A 93 -8.75 1.96 12.20
CA ARG A 93 -8.40 1.07 13.29
C ARG A 93 -7.19 0.21 12.97
N SER A 94 -7.04 -0.23 11.71
CA SER A 94 -5.88 -1.02 11.31
C SER A 94 -4.58 -0.21 11.33
N VAL A 95 -4.63 1.05 10.89
CA VAL A 95 -3.51 1.98 11.00
C VAL A 95 -3.13 2.19 12.47
N GLU A 96 -4.11 2.46 13.33
CA GLU A 96 -3.89 2.66 14.77
C GLU A 96 -3.27 1.41 15.43
N VAL A 97 -3.81 0.22 15.14
CA VAL A 97 -3.31 -1.04 15.68
C VAL A 97 -1.85 -1.27 15.28
N VAL A 98 -1.51 -1.11 14.00
CA VAL A 98 -0.13 -1.30 13.53
C VAL A 98 0.79 -0.28 14.17
N ARG A 99 0.41 1.02 14.17
CA ARG A 99 1.21 2.08 14.76
C ARG A 99 1.50 1.83 16.24
N ARG A 100 0.46 1.48 17.01
CA ARG A 100 0.58 1.22 18.44
C ARG A 100 1.39 -0.03 18.72
N LYS A 101 1.26 -1.08 17.90
CA LYS A 101 1.98 -2.33 18.13
C LYS A 101 3.46 -2.26 17.74
N ALA A 102 3.78 -1.48 16.71
CA ALA A 102 5.17 -1.24 16.34
C ALA A 102 5.82 -0.24 17.30
N PHE A 103 5.28 0.97 17.41
CA PHE A 103 6.05 2.09 17.98
C PHE A 103 5.75 2.40 19.44
N ALA A 104 5.03 1.54 20.18
CA ALA A 104 4.80 1.77 21.61
C ALA A 104 6.02 1.44 22.49
N TYR A 105 6.89 0.54 22.04
CA TYR A 105 8.05 0.09 22.80
C TYR A 105 9.39 0.49 22.18
N GLN A 106 9.43 0.59 20.85
CA GLN A 106 10.61 1.01 20.09
C GLN A 106 10.16 1.99 19.00
N ASP A 107 10.59 3.24 19.10
CA ASP A 107 10.25 4.30 18.14
C ASP A 107 11.49 4.99 17.52
N THR A 108 12.69 4.64 17.99
CA THR A 108 13.95 5.23 17.56
C THR A 108 14.80 4.19 16.83
N PHE A 109 15.28 4.55 15.64
CA PHE A 109 16.05 3.68 14.74
C PHE A 109 17.17 4.48 14.08
N LYS A 110 18.27 3.83 13.69
CA LYS A 110 19.41 4.48 13.03
C LYS A 110 19.11 4.78 11.57
N THR A 111 18.32 3.93 10.91
CA THR A 111 17.97 4.07 9.49
C THR A 111 16.50 3.77 9.23
N LEU A 112 15.99 4.25 8.10
CA LEU A 112 14.63 3.93 7.64
C LEU A 112 14.47 2.42 7.38
N GLN A 113 15.51 1.78 6.87
CA GLN A 113 15.55 0.35 6.59
C GLN A 113 15.39 -0.46 7.87
N GLU A 114 16.09 -0.08 8.93
CA GLU A 114 15.96 -0.71 10.25
C GLU A 114 14.53 -0.56 10.79
N ALA A 115 13.95 0.65 10.69
CA ALA A 115 12.56 0.91 11.09
C ALA A 115 11.55 0.09 10.25
N ASN A 116 11.76 -0.05 8.94
CA ASN A 116 10.91 -0.85 8.06
C ASN A 116 11.02 -2.35 8.36
N LYS A 117 12.23 -2.86 8.61
CA LYS A 117 12.44 -4.26 9.01
C LYS A 117 11.70 -4.56 10.31
N TYR A 118 11.86 -3.69 11.32
CA TYR A 118 11.16 -3.82 12.59
C TYR A 118 9.63 -3.78 12.40
N LEU A 119 9.11 -2.83 11.62
CA LEU A 119 7.69 -2.74 11.31
C LEU A 119 7.16 -3.99 10.61
N HIS A 120 7.92 -4.53 9.66
CA HIS A 120 7.58 -5.75 8.93
C HIS A 120 7.47 -6.96 9.88
N GLU A 121 8.44 -7.15 10.76
CA GLU A 121 8.41 -8.22 11.78
C GLU A 121 7.17 -8.12 12.68
N ILE A 122 6.81 -6.91 13.12
CA ILE A 122 5.59 -6.69 13.90
C ILE A 122 4.33 -7.03 13.10
N CYS A 123 4.27 -6.69 11.81
CA CYS A 123 3.14 -7.05 10.95
C CYS A 123 3.02 -8.59 10.81
N LEU A 124 4.12 -9.30 10.58
CA LEU A 124 4.14 -10.76 10.55
C LEU A 124 3.61 -11.37 11.85
N GLN A 125 4.07 -10.86 13.00
CA GLN A 125 3.58 -11.30 14.31
C GLN A 125 2.08 -11.02 14.51
N LEU A 126 1.56 -9.91 13.97
CA LEU A 126 0.13 -9.62 14.03
C LEU A 126 -0.68 -10.58 13.16
N ASN A 127 -0.16 -10.93 11.97
CA ASN A 127 -0.83 -11.81 11.03
C ASN A 127 -0.77 -13.30 11.42
N GLN A 128 0.05 -13.66 12.41
CA GLN A 128 0.11 -14.99 13.01
C GLN A 128 -0.76 -15.15 14.26
N LYS A 129 -1.41 -14.10 14.74
CA LYS A 129 -2.23 -14.19 15.97
C LYS A 129 -3.64 -14.71 15.67
N PRO A 130 -4.06 -15.83 16.30
CA PRO A 130 -5.41 -16.37 16.18
C PRO A 130 -6.50 -15.35 16.49
N ARG A 131 -7.58 -15.38 15.70
CA ARG A 131 -8.74 -14.49 15.92
C ARG A 131 -9.95 -15.29 16.39
N LYS A 132 -10.53 -14.86 17.51
CA LYS A 132 -11.77 -15.45 18.06
C LYS A 132 -12.95 -15.42 17.08
N SER A 133 -13.02 -14.40 16.21
CA SER A 133 -14.13 -14.22 15.26
C SER A 133 -14.13 -15.19 14.08
N HIS A 134 -13.03 -15.93 13.84
CA HIS A 134 -12.90 -16.86 12.71
C HIS A 134 -12.34 -18.21 13.17
N GLN A 135 -12.99 -18.84 14.14
CA GLN A 135 -12.63 -20.19 14.59
C GLN A 135 -11.16 -20.34 15.02
N GLN A 136 -10.55 -19.27 15.55
CA GLN A 136 -9.13 -19.23 15.92
C GLN A 136 -8.13 -19.32 14.75
N MET A 137 -8.58 -19.17 13.51
CA MET A 137 -7.67 -19.00 12.38
C MET A 137 -6.92 -17.66 12.50
N THR A 138 -5.69 -17.68 12.00
CA THR A 138 -4.82 -16.52 11.87
C THR A 138 -5.14 -15.76 10.57
N PRO A 139 -4.86 -14.44 10.50
CA PRO A 139 -4.95 -13.70 9.25
C PRO A 139 -4.19 -14.33 8.07
N ASN A 140 -3.03 -14.94 8.31
CA ASN A 140 -2.28 -15.65 7.26
C ASN A 140 -3.05 -16.84 6.69
N GLU A 141 -3.64 -17.68 7.54
CA GLU A 141 -4.43 -18.83 7.10
C GLU A 141 -5.69 -18.37 6.34
N LEU A 142 -6.34 -17.31 6.82
CA LEU A 142 -7.49 -16.73 6.12
C LEU A 142 -7.09 -16.13 4.77
N LEU A 143 -5.94 -15.45 4.67
CA LEU A 143 -5.44 -14.91 3.41
C LEU A 143 -5.22 -16.02 2.38
N TYR A 144 -4.69 -17.18 2.80
CA TYR A 144 -4.54 -18.34 1.92
C TYR A 144 -5.88 -18.79 1.32
N THR A 145 -6.97 -18.72 2.09
CA THR A 145 -8.32 -19.04 1.57
C THR A 145 -8.87 -17.96 0.64
N GLU A 146 -8.41 -16.70 0.76
CA GLU A 146 -8.74 -15.62 -0.18
C GLU A 146 -8.00 -15.76 -1.51
N GLN A 147 -6.88 -16.50 -1.56
CA GLN A 147 -6.00 -16.57 -2.73
C GLN A 147 -6.69 -17.03 -4.02
N VAL A 148 -7.75 -17.83 -3.91
CA VAL A 148 -8.53 -18.30 -5.06
C VAL A 148 -9.41 -17.21 -5.70
N TYR A 149 -9.60 -16.08 -5.00
CA TYR A 149 -10.44 -14.96 -5.40
C TYR A 149 -9.64 -13.69 -5.72
N VAL A 150 -8.32 -13.74 -5.77
CA VAL A 150 -7.49 -12.59 -6.17
C VAL A 150 -6.98 -12.78 -7.60
N PHE A 151 -6.74 -11.68 -8.29
CA PHE A 151 -6.09 -11.74 -9.60
C PHE A 151 -4.61 -12.13 -9.46
N ILE A 152 -4.06 -12.71 -10.52
CA ILE A 152 -2.64 -13.00 -10.64
C ILE A 152 -1.86 -11.68 -10.56
N VAL A 153 -0.81 -11.66 -9.74
CA VAL A 153 0.06 -10.50 -9.62
C VAL A 153 0.99 -10.39 -10.84
N PRO A 154 0.95 -9.29 -11.62
CA PRO A 154 1.94 -9.02 -12.66
C PRO A 154 3.29 -8.66 -12.01
N PRO A 155 4.37 -8.47 -12.80
CA PRO A 155 5.62 -7.92 -12.28
C PRO A 155 5.39 -6.64 -11.45
N PRO A 156 6.28 -6.32 -10.50
CA PRO A 156 6.12 -5.14 -9.66
C PRO A 156 6.08 -3.88 -10.52
N PHE A 157 5.11 -3.00 -10.25
CA PHE A 157 5.00 -1.73 -10.94
C PHE A 157 6.25 -0.89 -10.67
N ASP A 158 6.88 -0.40 -11.72
CA ASP A 158 8.08 0.42 -11.62
C ASP A 158 7.70 1.84 -11.15
N ALA A 159 7.74 2.05 -9.83
CA ALA A 159 7.48 3.32 -9.17
C ALA A 159 8.68 4.28 -9.37
N ALA A 160 8.99 4.62 -10.62
CA ALA A 160 10.08 5.51 -10.99
C ALA A 160 9.57 6.81 -11.61
N ARG A 161 10.34 7.89 -11.44
CA ARG A 161 10.10 9.15 -12.13
C ARG A 161 10.86 9.18 -13.45
N ILE A 162 10.14 9.42 -14.54
CA ILE A 162 10.74 9.71 -15.84
C ILE A 162 11.15 11.19 -15.84
N LEU A 163 12.45 11.45 -16.00
CA LEU A 163 13.00 12.79 -16.21
C LEU A 163 13.40 12.93 -17.68
N ASN A 164 12.70 13.79 -18.41
CA ASN A 164 13.03 14.06 -19.82
C ASN A 164 14.08 15.17 -19.88
N GLY A 165 15.31 14.82 -20.24
CA GLY A 165 16.37 15.78 -20.57
C GLY A 165 16.31 16.16 -22.06
N ARG A 166 16.52 17.44 -22.39
CA ARG A 166 16.63 17.88 -23.79
C ARG A 166 18.03 17.56 -24.32
N VAL A 167 18.09 16.76 -25.37
CA VAL A 167 19.35 16.30 -25.99
C VAL A 167 19.92 17.38 -26.92
N ASN A 168 21.24 17.58 -26.90
CA ASN A 168 21.96 18.38 -27.88
C ASN A 168 23.03 17.51 -28.57
N LYS A 169 23.68 18.03 -29.62
CA LYS A 169 24.63 17.27 -30.47
C LYS A 169 25.83 16.68 -29.72
N TYR A 170 26.06 17.06 -28.46
CA TYR A 170 27.18 16.64 -27.63
C TYR A 170 26.76 15.86 -26.38
N SER A 171 25.47 15.55 -26.19
CA SER A 171 25.00 14.84 -25.01
C SER A 171 24.45 13.45 -25.31
N THR A 172 25.04 12.44 -24.69
CA THR A 172 24.46 11.10 -24.58
C THR A 172 23.45 11.11 -23.43
N THR A 173 22.15 10.96 -23.74
CA THR A 173 21.14 10.83 -22.69
C THR A 173 21.26 9.48 -22.00
N LEU A 174 21.66 9.50 -20.73
CA LEU A 174 21.42 8.40 -19.80
C LEU A 174 20.00 8.59 -19.28
N THR A 175 19.05 7.75 -19.70
CA THR A 175 17.73 7.69 -19.04
C THR A 175 17.95 7.08 -17.65
N ILE A 176 18.22 7.93 -16.66
CA ILE A 176 18.34 7.50 -15.28
C ILE A 176 16.92 7.27 -14.77
N LEU A 177 16.46 6.03 -14.81
CA LEU A 177 15.37 5.58 -13.96
C LEU A 177 15.89 5.70 -12.52
N LEU A 178 15.52 6.78 -11.84
CA LEU A 178 15.72 6.90 -10.40
C LEU A 178 14.72 5.98 -9.70
N THR A 179 14.92 4.67 -9.83
CA THR A 179 14.41 3.74 -8.84
C THR A 179 15.27 3.93 -7.60
N GLN A 180 14.71 4.44 -6.50
CA GLN A 180 15.34 4.28 -5.19
C GLN A 180 15.23 2.80 -4.79
N LYS A 181 15.92 1.91 -5.51
CA LYS A 181 16.20 0.55 -5.05
C LYS A 181 17.28 0.64 -3.97
N ASN A 182 16.87 1.07 -2.79
CA ASN A 182 17.54 0.71 -1.55
C ASN A 182 16.49 0.01 -0.69
N LEU A 183 16.21 -1.24 -1.07
CA LEU A 183 15.60 -2.25 -0.21
C LEU A 183 16.55 -2.51 0.97
#